data_AF-G9MSU2-F1
#
_entry.id   AF-G9MSU2-F1
#
_cell.length_a   1.000
_cell.length_b   1.000
_cell.length_c   1.000
_cell.angle_alpha   90.00
_cell.angle_beta   90.00
_cell.angle_gamma   90.00
#
_symmetry.space_group_name_H-M   'P 1'
#
loop_
_entity.id
_entity.type
_entity.pdbx_description
1 polymer ?
#
loop_
_entity_poly.entity_id
_entity_poly.type
_entity_poly.pdbx_seq_one_letter_code
_entity_poly.pdbx_strand_id
1 'polypeptide(L)'
;MRLLHATKWHMADFLSDDVTPQYAILSHTWGLDEVTYHDWRNLSFSDVKLKAGCAKILACREQAVRDGLEWVWVDTCCIDKSSSAELTEAINSMFRWYKNAAVCHVVLSDVEAASDQAVLEERMSKSRWFTRGWTLQELLAPAPEKLIFYSKEWTRLGSKLDFADIVSSITRINKQYLQGQDLRHASVAQKMSWAALRQTSRLEDVAYCLLGLFDINMPMIYGEGNRAFIRLQEAIMTSTPDDHSLFAW
;
A
#
# COMPACT_ATOMS: atom_id res chain seq x y z
N MET A 1 -1.77 12.13 10.26
CA MET A 1 -2.20 10.74 9.99
C MET A 1 -3.17 10.28 11.07
N ARG A 2 -4.23 9.55 10.72
CA ARG A 2 -5.16 8.93 11.67
C ARG A 2 -4.83 7.44 11.83
N LEU A 3 -4.86 6.93 13.06
CA LEU A 3 -4.64 5.52 13.37
C LEU A 3 -5.82 4.94 14.15
N LEU A 4 -6.04 3.65 13.95
CA LEU A 4 -7.04 2.86 14.64
C LEU A 4 -6.40 2.07 15.79
N HIS A 5 -7.01 2.10 16.97
CA HIS A 5 -6.51 1.33 18.10
C HIS A 5 -6.76 -0.18 17.88
N ALA A 6 -5.75 -1.00 18.10
CA ALA A 6 -5.79 -2.44 17.86
C ALA A 6 -6.83 -3.16 18.75
N THR A 7 -6.94 -2.84 20.04
CA THR A 7 -7.93 -3.48 20.95
C THR A 7 -9.21 -2.68 21.19
N LYS A 8 -9.15 -1.34 21.17
CA LYS A 8 -10.30 -0.47 21.48
C LYS A 8 -11.02 0.00 20.22
N TRP A 9 -12.32 0.30 20.33
CA TRP A 9 -13.10 0.91 19.25
C TRP A 9 -12.87 2.43 19.20
N HIS A 10 -11.65 2.82 18.86
CA HIS A 10 -11.19 4.21 18.95
C HIS A 10 -10.17 4.53 17.86
N MET A 11 -10.27 5.74 17.28
CA MET A 11 -9.29 6.29 16.34
C MET A 11 -8.68 7.57 16.93
N ALA A 12 -7.42 7.85 16.62
CA ALA A 12 -6.75 9.08 17.02
C ALA A 12 -5.98 9.70 15.85
N ASP A 13 -5.94 11.03 15.81
CA ASP A 13 -5.16 11.81 14.86
C ASP A 13 -3.79 12.17 15.46
N PHE A 14 -2.74 11.95 14.66
CA PHE A 14 -1.35 12.28 14.98
C PHE A 14 -0.84 13.27 13.93
N LEU A 15 -0.50 14.48 14.39
CA LEU A 15 -0.26 15.63 13.52
C LEU A 15 1.16 15.68 12.92
N SER A 16 2.11 14.93 13.48
CA SER A 16 3.48 14.85 12.98
C SER A 16 4.09 13.46 13.19
N ASP A 17 5.16 13.18 12.44
CA ASP A 17 5.90 11.92 12.57
C ASP A 17 6.49 11.75 13.98
N ASP A 18 6.90 12.83 14.65
CA ASP A 18 7.52 12.80 15.99
C ASP A 18 6.57 12.33 17.11
N VAL A 19 5.27 12.56 16.94
CA VAL A 19 4.25 12.16 17.92
C VAL A 19 3.50 10.90 17.49
N THR A 20 3.80 10.37 16.30
CA THR A 20 3.15 9.17 15.77
C THR A 20 3.72 7.94 16.47
N PRO A 21 2.90 7.12 17.16
CA PRO A 21 3.35 5.91 17.82
C PRO A 21 3.76 4.85 16.79
N GLN A 22 4.40 3.75 17.22
CA GLN A 22 4.58 2.61 16.33
C GLN A 22 3.22 2.01 15.94
N TYR A 23 3.07 1.66 14.66
CA TYR A 23 1.84 1.09 14.11
C TYR A 23 2.12 -0.01 13.09
N ALA A 24 1.16 -0.93 12.96
CA ALA A 24 1.07 -1.83 11.82
C ALA A 24 0.32 -1.14 10.67
N ILE A 25 0.67 -1.44 9.43
CA ILE A 25 -0.04 -0.94 8.25
C ILE A 25 -0.59 -2.09 7.42
N LEU A 26 -1.85 -1.99 7.00
CA LEU A 26 -2.49 -3.02 6.18
C LEU A 26 -2.40 -2.67 4.70
N SER A 27 -1.70 -3.51 3.94
CA SER A 27 -1.74 -3.50 2.48
C SER A 27 -2.67 -4.61 1.97
N HIS A 28 -3.61 -4.25 1.12
CA HIS A 28 -4.63 -5.18 0.65
C HIS A 28 -5.29 -4.67 -0.64
N THR A 29 -6.06 -5.52 -1.31
CA THR A 29 -6.91 -5.09 -2.43
C THR A 29 -8.34 -4.87 -1.98
N TRP A 30 -8.94 -3.75 -2.37
CA TRP A 30 -10.34 -3.48 -2.05
C TRP A 30 -11.25 -4.54 -2.68
N GLY A 31 -12.20 -5.01 -1.88
CA GLY A 31 -13.21 -6.00 -2.22
C GLY A 31 -14.61 -5.41 -2.12
N LEU A 32 -15.57 -6.26 -1.77
CA LEU A 32 -16.96 -5.86 -1.59
C LEU A 32 -17.15 -5.21 -0.22
N ASP A 33 -17.96 -4.16 -0.18
CA ASP A 33 -18.46 -3.51 1.04
C ASP A 33 -17.36 -3.16 2.06
N GLU A 34 -16.45 -2.28 1.63
CA GLU A 34 -15.37 -1.76 2.47
C GLU A 34 -15.89 -0.93 3.64
N VAL A 35 -15.20 -1.02 4.79
CA VAL A 35 -15.47 -0.16 5.93
C VAL A 35 -14.80 1.18 5.70
N THR A 36 -15.60 2.24 5.54
CA THR A 36 -15.12 3.61 5.39
C THR A 36 -14.86 4.28 6.74
N TYR A 37 -14.22 5.45 6.73
CA TYR A 37 -14.11 6.31 7.92
C TYR A 37 -15.49 6.65 8.52
N HIS A 38 -16.46 6.99 7.67
CA HIS A 38 -17.82 7.31 8.10
C HIS A 38 -18.56 6.11 8.67
N ASP A 39 -18.38 4.92 8.09
CA ASP A 39 -18.95 3.69 8.66
C ASP A 39 -18.40 3.47 10.07
N TRP A 40 -17.08 3.57 10.25
CA TRP A 40 -16.45 3.38 11.55
C TRP A 40 -16.95 4.37 12.61
N ARG A 41 -17.21 5.62 12.20
CA ARG A 41 -17.58 6.69 13.11
C ARG A 41 -19.06 6.69 13.48
N ASN A 42 -19.92 6.32 12.54
CA ASN A 42 -21.37 6.52 12.65
C ASN A 42 -22.14 5.22 12.90
N LEU A 43 -21.57 4.05 12.62
CA LEU A 43 -22.24 2.77 12.82
C LEU A 43 -21.83 2.11 14.14
N SER A 44 -22.69 1.22 14.65
CA SER A 44 -22.35 0.39 15.79
C SER A 44 -21.31 -0.67 15.39
N PHE A 45 -20.59 -1.23 16.37
CA PHE A 45 -19.67 -2.34 16.12
C PHE A 45 -20.35 -3.51 15.41
N SER A 46 -21.58 -3.82 15.81
CA SER A 46 -22.38 -4.91 15.23
C SER A 46 -22.66 -4.68 13.75
N ASP A 47 -22.98 -3.44 13.35
CA ASP A 47 -23.28 -3.09 11.96
C ASP A 47 -22.01 -3.09 11.11
N VAL A 48 -20.91 -2.51 11.61
CA VAL A 48 -19.62 -2.54 10.89
C VAL A 48 -19.14 -3.96 10.67
N LYS A 49 -19.37 -4.87 11.63
CA LYS A 49 -19.00 -6.28 11.52
C LYS A 49 -19.76 -7.04 10.41
N LEU A 50 -20.93 -6.55 9.99
CA LEU A 50 -21.67 -7.15 8.87
C LEU A 50 -21.03 -6.82 7.52
N LYS A 51 -20.23 -5.76 7.43
CA LYS A 51 -19.55 -5.37 6.19
C LYS A 51 -18.42 -6.34 5.86
N ALA A 52 -18.36 -6.82 4.62
CA ALA A 52 -17.38 -7.83 4.23
C ALA A 52 -15.92 -7.35 4.39
N GLY A 53 -15.64 -6.07 4.16
CA GLY A 53 -14.32 -5.46 4.38
C GLY A 53 -13.88 -5.40 5.85
N CYS A 54 -14.78 -5.62 6.82
CA CYS A 54 -14.43 -5.56 8.24
C CYS A 54 -13.51 -6.70 8.68
N ALA A 55 -13.66 -7.89 8.09
CA ALA A 55 -12.91 -9.09 8.50
C ALA A 55 -11.38 -8.89 8.48
N LYS A 56 -10.84 -8.29 7.41
CA LYS A 56 -9.41 -7.97 7.29
C LYS A 56 -8.96 -6.88 8.26
N ILE A 57 -9.82 -5.92 8.61
CA ILE A 57 -9.47 -4.89 9.61
C ILE A 57 -9.35 -5.54 10.98
N LEU A 58 -10.30 -6.39 11.37
CA LEU A 58 -10.26 -7.10 12.65
C LEU A 58 -9.06 -8.03 12.75
N ALA A 59 -8.76 -8.78 11.69
CA ALA A 59 -7.62 -9.68 11.68
C ALA A 59 -6.28 -8.92 11.66
N CYS A 60 -6.19 -7.76 10.99
CA CYS A 60 -5.02 -6.87 11.07
C CYS A 60 -4.81 -6.34 12.50
N ARG A 61 -5.89 -5.91 13.16
CA ARG A 61 -5.85 -5.48 14.56
C ARG A 61 -5.39 -6.59 15.48
N GLU A 62 -5.91 -7.81 15.30
CA GLU A 62 -5.50 -8.98 16.08
C GLU A 62 -4.01 -9.31 15.86
N GLN A 63 -3.54 -9.28 14.61
CA GLN A 63 -2.14 -9.50 14.29
C GLN A 63 -1.24 -8.41 14.87
N ALA A 64 -1.65 -7.14 14.82
CA ALA A 64 -0.91 -6.04 15.44
C ALA A 64 -0.75 -6.23 16.95
N VAL A 65 -1.78 -6.71 17.65
CA VAL A 65 -1.66 -7.07 19.08
C VAL A 65 -0.63 -8.18 19.30
N ARG A 66 -0.62 -9.22 18.45
CA ARG A 66 0.41 -10.29 18.51
C ARG A 66 1.82 -9.76 18.27
N ASP A 67 1.96 -8.74 17.43
CA ASP A 67 3.22 -8.08 17.13
C ASP A 67 3.62 -7.02 18.19
N GLY A 68 2.83 -6.85 19.26
CA GLY A 68 3.09 -5.89 20.34
C GLY A 68 2.75 -4.44 20.00
N LEU A 69 1.88 -4.21 19.02
CA LEU A 69 1.51 -2.89 18.52
C LEU A 69 0.10 -2.50 18.95
N GLU A 70 -0.06 -1.26 19.40
CA GLU A 70 -1.36 -0.73 19.85
C GLU A 70 -2.17 -0.05 18.74
N TRP A 71 -1.52 0.26 17.62
CA TRP A 71 -2.10 1.06 16.54
C TRP A 71 -1.98 0.37 15.20
N VAL A 72 -3.00 0.52 14.37
CA VAL A 72 -3.03 0.07 12.99
C VAL A 72 -3.48 1.19 12.06
N TRP A 73 -2.94 1.18 10.84
CA TRP A 73 -3.40 2.04 9.75
C TRP A 73 -4.02 1.19 8.64
N VAL A 74 -5.20 1.60 8.19
CA VAL A 74 -5.92 1.00 7.06
C VAL A 74 -6.52 2.10 6.21
N ASP A 75 -6.16 2.18 4.93
CA ASP A 75 -6.55 3.28 4.03
C ASP A 75 -8.08 3.46 3.88
N THR A 76 -8.85 2.38 4.05
CA THR A 76 -10.31 2.40 3.90
C THR A 76 -11.00 3.18 5.00
N CYS A 77 -10.55 3.03 6.26
CA CYS A 77 -11.19 3.65 7.42
C CYS A 77 -10.35 4.73 8.12
N CYS A 78 -9.04 4.80 7.87
CA CYS A 78 -8.15 5.82 8.45
C CYS A 78 -8.07 7.10 7.60
N ILE A 79 -8.62 7.11 6.39
CA ILE A 79 -8.68 8.31 5.54
C ILE A 79 -10.15 8.70 5.37
N ASP A 80 -10.50 9.93 5.71
CA ASP A 80 -11.75 10.54 5.30
C ASP A 80 -11.68 10.94 3.83
N LYS A 81 -12.07 10.00 2.97
CA LYS A 81 -12.11 10.19 1.51
C LYS A 81 -13.15 11.22 1.06
N SER A 82 -14.02 11.71 1.95
CA SER A 82 -14.95 12.80 1.64
C SER A 82 -14.30 14.19 1.78
N SER A 83 -13.22 14.29 2.55
CA SER A 83 -12.42 15.51 2.69
C SER A 83 -11.33 15.54 1.61
N SER A 84 -11.47 16.43 0.63
CA SER A 84 -10.48 16.58 -0.44
C SER A 84 -9.09 16.99 0.08
N ALA A 85 -9.07 17.81 1.14
CA ALA A 85 -7.84 18.21 1.82
C ALA A 85 -7.14 17.00 2.47
N GLU A 86 -7.88 16.21 3.26
CA GLU A 86 -7.32 15.02 3.92
C GLU A 86 -6.89 13.96 2.89
N LEU A 87 -7.68 13.73 1.85
CA LEU A 87 -7.33 12.80 0.78
C LEU A 87 -6.05 13.19 0.05
N THR A 88 -5.88 14.49 -0.23
CA THR A 88 -4.67 15.03 -0.86
C THR A 88 -3.44 14.87 0.03
N GLU A 89 -3.56 15.20 1.32
CA GLU A 89 -2.48 15.01 2.30
C GLU A 89 -2.10 13.53 2.43
N ALA A 90 -3.12 12.66 2.49
CA ALA A 90 -2.93 11.23 2.65
C ALA A 90 -2.19 10.62 1.47
N ILE A 91 -2.65 10.86 0.24
CA ILE A 91 -2.01 10.30 -0.96
C ILE A 91 -0.55 10.77 -1.09
N ASN A 92 -0.25 12.05 -0.83
CA ASN A 92 1.14 12.54 -0.83
C ASN A 92 1.99 11.93 0.30
N SER A 93 1.37 11.45 1.37
CA SER A 93 2.06 10.89 2.54
C SER A 93 2.13 9.37 2.57
N MET A 94 1.34 8.65 1.77
CA MET A 94 1.17 7.20 1.86
C MET A 94 2.49 6.43 1.79
N PHE A 95 3.37 6.76 0.84
CA PHE A 95 4.67 6.08 0.73
C PHE A 95 5.48 6.20 2.02
N ARG A 96 5.53 7.40 2.61
CA ARG A 96 6.19 7.63 3.90
C ARG A 96 5.52 6.85 5.03
N TRP A 97 4.19 6.79 5.05
CA TRP A 97 3.46 6.01 6.07
C TRP A 97 3.72 4.50 5.94
N TYR A 98 3.86 3.96 4.73
CA TYR A 98 4.28 2.58 4.54
C TYR A 98 5.74 2.36 4.94
N LYS A 99 6.63 3.30 4.61
CA LYS A 99 8.06 3.25 4.98
C LYS A 99 8.28 3.28 6.49
N ASN A 100 7.51 4.10 7.20
CA ASN A 100 7.68 4.35 8.65
C ASN A 100 6.91 3.35 9.53
N ALA A 101 6.05 2.51 8.95
CA ALA A 101 5.34 1.48 9.71
C ALA A 101 6.32 0.52 10.42
N ALA A 102 5.91 0.02 11.59
CA ALA A 102 6.67 -1.00 12.31
C ALA A 102 6.64 -2.35 11.56
N VAL A 103 5.49 -2.66 10.95
CA VAL A 103 5.25 -3.83 10.11
C VAL A 103 4.18 -3.51 9.08
N CYS A 104 4.34 -4.02 7.85
CA CYS A 104 3.34 -3.99 6.79
C CYS A 104 2.77 -5.41 6.63
N HIS A 105 1.50 -5.59 6.97
CA HIS A 105 0.76 -6.82 6.75
C HIS A 105 0.15 -6.77 5.35
N VAL A 106 0.67 -7.57 4.43
CA VAL A 106 0.13 -7.74 3.08
C VAL A 106 -0.83 -8.93 3.08
N VAL A 107 -2.11 -8.69 2.84
CA VAL A 107 -3.10 -9.77 2.72
C VAL A 107 -3.37 -10.07 1.26
N LEU A 108 -3.01 -11.28 0.84
CA LEU A 108 -3.32 -11.81 -0.49
C LEU A 108 -4.69 -12.49 -0.41
N SER A 109 -5.76 -11.71 -0.61
CA SER A 109 -7.16 -12.14 -0.44
C SER A 109 -7.61 -13.28 -1.36
N ASP A 110 -6.81 -13.62 -2.37
CA ASP A 110 -7.04 -14.64 -3.38
C ASP A 110 -6.01 -15.78 -3.35
N VAL A 111 -5.18 -15.85 -2.29
CA VAL A 111 -4.16 -16.89 -2.11
C VAL A 111 -4.48 -17.70 -0.86
N GLU A 112 -4.61 -19.01 -1.01
CA GLU A 112 -4.69 -19.94 0.12
C GLU A 112 -3.29 -20.43 0.51
N ALA A 113 -3.05 -20.63 1.80
CA ALA A 113 -1.80 -21.22 2.27
C ALA A 113 -1.57 -22.63 1.68
N ALA A 114 -0.31 -22.97 1.45
CA ALA A 114 0.11 -24.30 1.01
C ALA A 114 1.41 -24.68 1.74
N SER A 115 1.53 -25.96 2.12
CA SER A 115 2.78 -26.48 2.70
C SER A 115 3.88 -26.65 1.65
N ASP A 116 3.49 -26.84 0.39
CA ASP A 116 4.42 -26.91 -0.75
C ASP A 116 4.70 -25.51 -1.28
N GLN A 117 5.99 -25.15 -1.33
CA GLN A 117 6.47 -23.83 -1.74
C GLN A 117 6.13 -23.53 -3.21
N ALA A 118 6.27 -24.50 -4.11
CA ALA A 118 6.02 -24.28 -5.54
C ALA A 118 4.53 -24.02 -5.79
N VAL A 119 3.65 -24.73 -5.09
CA VAL A 119 2.19 -24.49 -5.13
C VAL A 119 1.86 -23.10 -4.58
N LEU A 120 2.51 -22.68 -3.49
CA LEU A 120 2.30 -21.35 -2.92
C LEU A 120 2.74 -20.25 -3.89
N GLU A 121 3.93 -20.37 -4.47
CA GLU A 121 4.47 -19.41 -5.43
C GLU A 121 3.60 -19.31 -6.69
N GLU A 122 3.08 -20.44 -7.19
CA GLU A 122 2.14 -20.46 -8.31
C GLU A 122 0.87 -19.67 -7.97
N ARG A 123 0.31 -19.85 -6.77
CA ARG A 123 -0.88 -19.10 -6.31
C ARG A 123 -0.57 -17.61 -6.16
N MET A 124 0.57 -17.26 -5.56
CA MET A 124 1.01 -15.87 -5.41
C MET A 124 1.17 -15.18 -6.77
N SER A 125 1.70 -15.88 -7.78
CA SER A 125 1.88 -15.32 -9.13
C SER A 125 0.60 -14.88 -9.82
N LYS A 126 -0.54 -15.46 -9.41
CA LYS A 126 -1.87 -15.15 -9.93
C LYS A 126 -2.61 -14.11 -9.08
N SER A 127 -2.02 -13.69 -7.96
CA SER A 127 -2.69 -12.78 -7.03
C SER A 127 -2.88 -11.40 -7.65
N ARG A 128 -4.12 -10.91 -7.55
CA ARG A 128 -4.49 -9.55 -7.96
C ARG A 128 -3.72 -8.48 -7.21
N TRP A 129 -3.14 -8.77 -6.04
CA TRP A 129 -2.39 -7.78 -5.28
C TRP A 129 -1.20 -7.23 -6.07
N PHE A 130 -0.49 -8.08 -6.83
CA PHE A 130 0.65 -7.65 -7.65
C PHE A 130 0.26 -6.83 -8.89
N THR A 131 -1.02 -6.81 -9.27
CA THR A 131 -1.51 -6.07 -10.44
C THR A 131 -2.16 -4.74 -10.09
N ARG A 132 -2.30 -4.37 -8.82
CA ARG A 132 -2.87 -3.07 -8.43
C ARG A 132 -1.82 -1.96 -8.45
N GLY A 133 -2.20 -0.77 -8.89
CA GLY A 133 -1.28 0.39 -8.95
C GLY A 133 -0.74 0.76 -7.57
N TRP A 134 -1.63 0.99 -6.61
CA TRP A 134 -1.29 1.39 -5.24
C TRP A 134 -0.33 0.43 -4.54
N THR A 135 -0.46 -0.89 -4.74
CA THR A 135 0.39 -1.87 -4.06
C THR A 135 1.86 -1.83 -4.48
N LEU A 136 2.22 -1.08 -5.54
CA LEU A 136 3.62 -0.88 -5.92
C LEU A 136 4.40 -0.13 -4.84
N GLN A 137 3.88 1.00 -4.39
CA GLN A 137 4.50 1.74 -3.29
C GLN A 137 4.40 0.96 -1.97
N GLU A 138 3.32 0.21 -1.75
CA GLU A 138 3.14 -0.61 -0.55
C GLU A 138 4.15 -1.78 -0.49
N LEU A 139 4.58 -2.28 -1.65
CA LEU A 139 5.64 -3.28 -1.78
C LEU A 139 7.04 -2.69 -1.52
N LEU A 140 7.31 -1.52 -2.12
CA LEU A 140 8.66 -0.94 -2.18
C LEU A 140 9.01 -0.06 -0.98
N ALA A 141 8.04 0.60 -0.36
CA ALA A 141 8.29 1.56 0.72
C ALA A 141 8.74 0.90 2.04
N PRO A 142 8.13 -0.19 2.54
CA PRO A 142 8.56 -0.83 3.77
C PRO A 142 9.93 -1.51 3.60
N ALA A 143 10.72 -1.52 4.68
CA ALA A 143 11.94 -2.32 4.73
C ALA A 143 11.64 -3.82 4.47
N PRO A 144 12.55 -4.58 3.83
CA PRO A 144 12.29 -5.97 3.43
C PRO A 144 11.82 -6.89 4.55
N GLU A 145 12.41 -6.76 5.73
CA GLU A 145 12.08 -7.53 6.92
C GLU A 145 10.74 -7.14 7.56
N LYS A 146 10.22 -5.95 7.24
CA LYS A 146 8.97 -5.43 7.82
C LYS A 146 7.73 -5.75 6.99
N LEU A 147 7.87 -6.25 5.76
CA LEU A 147 6.73 -6.61 4.92
C LEU A 147 6.48 -8.11 4.99
N ILE A 148 5.32 -8.49 5.51
CA ILE A 148 4.92 -9.88 5.74
C ILE A 148 3.65 -10.19 4.94
N PHE A 149 3.71 -11.24 4.13
CA PHE A 149 2.57 -11.76 3.37
C PHE A 149 1.74 -12.72 4.21
N TYR A 150 0.42 -12.58 4.10
CA TYR A 150 -0.60 -13.41 4.70
C TYR A 150 -1.55 -13.94 3.62
N SER A 151 -2.04 -15.17 3.80
CA SER A 151 -3.08 -15.78 2.97
C SER A 151 -4.44 -15.11 3.21
N LYS A 152 -5.45 -15.50 2.42
CA LYS A 152 -6.84 -15.06 2.63
C LYS A 152 -7.40 -15.45 4.01
N GLU A 153 -6.89 -16.54 4.61
CA GLU A 153 -7.23 -17.00 5.96
C GLU A 153 -6.35 -16.37 7.06
N TRP A 154 -5.55 -15.34 6.74
CA TRP A 154 -4.60 -14.73 7.67
C TRP A 154 -3.53 -15.70 8.21
N THR A 155 -3.18 -16.72 7.43
CA THR A 155 -2.00 -17.55 7.71
C THR A 155 -0.75 -16.84 7.23
N ARG A 156 0.27 -16.70 8.09
CA ARG A 156 1.56 -16.10 7.70
C ARG A 156 2.23 -16.97 6.62
N LEU A 157 2.51 -16.38 5.47
CA LEU A 157 3.19 -17.04 4.35
C LEU A 157 4.70 -16.86 4.42
N GLY A 158 5.16 -15.64 4.72
CA GLY A 158 6.57 -15.28 4.69
C GLY A 158 6.77 -13.78 4.48
N SER A 159 8.02 -13.33 4.49
CA SER A 159 8.42 -11.93 4.31
C SER A 159 8.69 -11.59 2.83
N LYS A 160 8.88 -10.31 2.53
CA LYS A 160 9.38 -9.86 1.22
C LYS A 160 10.72 -10.49 0.86
N LEU A 161 11.58 -10.77 1.85
CA LEU A 161 12.86 -11.46 1.62
C LEU A 161 12.66 -12.92 1.24
N ASP A 162 11.77 -13.63 1.94
CA ASP A 162 11.50 -15.06 1.69
C ASP A 162 10.99 -15.29 0.25
N PHE A 163 10.24 -14.32 -0.29
CA PHE A 163 9.64 -14.40 -1.63
C PHE A 163 10.30 -13.47 -2.66
N ALA A 164 11.52 -12.98 -2.42
CA ALA A 164 12.16 -12.01 -3.32
C ALA A 164 12.25 -12.53 -4.77
N ASP A 165 12.46 -13.82 -4.95
CA ASP A 165 12.60 -14.47 -6.25
C ASP A 165 11.30 -14.47 -7.05
N ILE A 166 10.23 -14.99 -6.46
CA ILE A 166 8.91 -15.02 -7.11
C ILE A 166 8.35 -13.61 -7.28
N VAL A 167 8.52 -12.72 -6.29
CA VAL A 167 8.06 -11.32 -6.39
C VAL A 167 8.81 -10.58 -7.50
N SER A 168 10.11 -10.80 -7.66
CA SER A 168 10.89 -10.24 -8.76
C SER A 168 10.39 -10.73 -10.12
N SER A 169 10.08 -12.03 -10.24
CA SER A 169 9.51 -12.61 -11.46
C SER A 169 8.15 -12.00 -11.83
N ILE A 170 7.26 -11.85 -10.85
CA ILE A 170 5.91 -11.29 -11.06
C ILE A 170 5.98 -9.81 -11.44
N THR A 171 6.76 -9.03 -10.69
CA THR A 171 6.73 -7.56 -10.76
C THR A 171 7.76 -6.95 -11.69
N ARG A 172 8.74 -7.75 -12.15
CA ARG A 172 9.92 -7.32 -12.91
C ARG A 172 10.82 -6.33 -12.16
N ILE A 173 10.63 -6.20 -10.85
CA ILE A 173 11.50 -5.42 -9.97
C ILE A 173 12.74 -6.27 -9.69
N ASN A 174 13.93 -5.74 -9.97
CA ASN A 174 15.18 -6.45 -9.66
C ASN A 174 15.25 -6.79 -8.16
N LYS A 175 15.68 -8.02 -7.83
CA LYS A 175 15.76 -8.54 -6.46
C LYS A 175 16.45 -7.58 -5.47
N GLN A 176 17.50 -6.90 -5.91
CA GLN A 176 18.24 -5.92 -5.11
C GLN A 176 17.34 -4.83 -4.48
N TYR A 177 16.31 -4.35 -5.19
CA TYR A 177 15.37 -3.35 -4.65
C TYR A 177 14.37 -3.98 -3.69
N LEU A 178 13.95 -5.23 -3.92
CA LEU A 178 13.12 -6.00 -2.98
C LEU A 178 13.89 -6.33 -1.69
N GLN A 179 15.21 -6.42 -1.78
CA GLN A 179 16.16 -6.67 -0.69
C GLN A 179 16.68 -5.39 -0.02
N GLY A 180 16.13 -4.21 -0.37
CA GLY A 180 16.38 -2.96 0.37
C GLY A 180 17.41 -2.01 -0.25
N GLN A 181 17.84 -2.24 -1.51
CA GLN A 181 18.60 -1.22 -2.23
C GLN A 181 17.77 0.06 -2.34
N ASP A 182 18.45 1.18 -2.16
CA ASP A 182 17.87 2.51 -2.33
C ASP A 182 17.29 2.70 -3.74
N LEU A 183 16.00 3.04 -3.80
CA LEU A 183 15.24 3.28 -5.04
C LEU A 183 15.75 4.48 -5.83
N ARG A 184 16.56 5.37 -5.25
CA ARG A 184 17.23 6.47 -5.97
C ARG A 184 18.25 5.98 -7.00
N HIS A 185 18.73 4.74 -6.87
CA HIS A 185 19.59 4.11 -7.87
C HIS A 185 18.83 3.53 -9.07
N ALA A 186 17.49 3.45 -8.98
CA ALA A 186 16.67 3.06 -10.12
C ALA A 186 16.39 4.27 -10.99
N SER A 187 16.66 4.12 -12.28
CA SER A 187 16.27 5.11 -13.28
C SER A 187 14.75 5.32 -13.31
N VAL A 188 14.33 6.47 -13.83
CA VAL A 188 12.92 6.77 -14.07
C VAL A 188 12.27 5.68 -14.92
N ALA A 189 12.93 5.20 -15.98
CA ALA A 189 12.40 4.14 -16.82
C ALA A 189 12.17 2.83 -16.07
N GLN A 190 13.10 2.44 -15.20
CA GLN A 190 12.92 1.25 -14.38
C GLN A 190 11.69 1.40 -13.48
N LYS A 191 11.56 2.52 -12.77
CA LYS A 191 10.41 2.80 -11.90
C LYS A 191 9.08 2.77 -12.67
N MET A 192 9.04 3.38 -13.86
CA MET A 192 7.87 3.34 -14.74
C MET A 192 7.56 1.93 -15.23
N SER A 193 8.58 1.14 -15.59
CA SER A 193 8.39 -0.25 -16.03
C SER A 193 7.75 -1.13 -14.95
N TRP A 194 8.03 -0.87 -13.66
CA TRP A 194 7.41 -1.58 -12.53
C TRP A 194 5.91 -1.26 -12.36
N ALA A 195 5.49 -0.11 -12.89
CA ALA A 195 4.09 0.34 -12.89
C ALA A 195 3.32 -0.08 -14.16
N ALA A 196 4.01 -0.33 -15.28
CA ALA A 196 3.41 -0.46 -16.61
C ALA A 196 2.33 -1.54 -16.76
N LEU A 197 2.40 -2.63 -15.98
CA LEU A 197 1.43 -3.74 -16.03
C LEU A 197 0.35 -3.66 -14.92
N ARG A 198 0.37 -2.60 -14.12
CA ARG A 198 -0.55 -2.42 -13.00
C ARG A 198 -1.79 -1.65 -13.42
N GLN A 199 -2.88 -1.88 -12.69
CA GLN A 199 -4.21 -1.36 -12.96
C GLN A 199 -4.73 -0.55 -11.79
N THR A 200 -5.44 0.53 -12.10
CA THR A 200 -6.09 1.41 -11.13
C THR A 200 -7.59 1.49 -11.40
N SER A 201 -8.38 1.80 -10.37
CA SER A 201 -9.83 1.92 -10.53
C SER A 201 -10.23 3.28 -11.10
N ARG A 202 -9.55 4.36 -10.68
CA ARG A 202 -9.67 5.68 -11.29
C ARG A 202 -8.53 5.89 -12.28
N LEU A 203 -8.81 6.64 -13.35
CA LEU A 203 -7.81 6.90 -14.38
C LEU A 203 -6.63 7.67 -13.80
N GLU A 204 -6.89 8.67 -12.96
CA GLU A 204 -5.88 9.55 -12.38
C GLU A 204 -4.95 8.82 -11.40
N ASP A 205 -5.44 7.74 -10.78
CA ASP A 205 -4.65 6.96 -9.82
C ASP A 205 -3.43 6.31 -10.47
N VAL A 206 -3.39 6.16 -11.80
CA VAL A 206 -2.17 5.70 -12.51
C VAL A 206 -0.98 6.62 -12.25
N ALA A 207 -1.26 7.91 -12.01
CA ALA A 207 -0.27 8.90 -11.63
C ALA A 207 -0.13 8.97 -10.10
N TYR A 208 -1.25 9.08 -9.38
CA TYR A 208 -1.22 9.33 -7.93
C TYR A 208 -0.61 8.19 -7.12
N CYS A 209 -0.71 6.95 -7.60
CA CYS A 209 -0.08 5.81 -6.93
C CYS A 209 1.45 5.80 -7.04
N LEU A 210 2.04 6.66 -7.87
CA LEU A 210 3.49 6.74 -8.11
C LEU A 210 4.17 7.92 -7.41
N LEU A 211 3.42 8.85 -6.82
CA LEU A 211 3.96 10.09 -6.24
C LEU A 211 5.12 9.84 -5.28
N GLY A 212 4.92 8.97 -4.29
CA GLY A 212 5.98 8.68 -3.33
C GLY A 212 7.15 7.85 -3.87
N LEU A 213 6.97 7.09 -4.96
CA LEU A 213 8.07 6.37 -5.61
C LEU A 213 9.05 7.33 -6.33
N PHE A 214 8.51 8.45 -6.81
CA PHE A 214 9.27 9.52 -7.45
C PHE A 214 9.57 10.70 -6.52
N ASP A 215 9.14 10.65 -5.24
CA ASP A 215 9.29 11.74 -4.26
C ASP A 215 8.67 13.06 -4.77
N ILE A 216 7.47 12.97 -5.35
CA ILE A 216 6.73 14.10 -5.92
C ILE A 216 5.53 14.41 -5.04
N ASN A 217 5.28 15.72 -4.84
CA ASN A 217 4.04 16.21 -4.26
C ASN A 217 3.24 16.98 -5.31
N MET A 218 1.96 16.65 -5.48
CA MET A 218 1.06 17.39 -6.37
C MET A 218 -0.39 17.35 -5.89
N PRO A 219 -1.25 18.32 -6.29
CA PRO A 219 -2.68 18.28 -6.00
C PRO A 219 -3.42 17.14 -6.69
N MET A 220 -4.36 16.51 -5.96
CA MET A 220 -5.23 15.44 -6.45
C MET A 220 -6.49 16.03 -7.08
N ILE A 221 -6.49 16.13 -8.41
CA ILE A 221 -7.61 16.65 -9.21
C ILE A 221 -8.33 15.48 -9.86
N TYR A 222 -9.24 14.82 -9.12
CA TYR A 222 -10.10 13.79 -9.71
C TYR A 222 -11.09 14.40 -10.70
N GLY A 223 -11.16 13.83 -11.91
CA GLY A 223 -11.90 14.36 -13.06
C GLY A 223 -11.01 14.95 -14.15
N GLU A 224 -9.68 15.07 -13.93
CA GLU A 224 -8.75 15.55 -14.97
C GLU A 224 -8.32 14.45 -15.97
N GLY A 225 -8.68 13.19 -15.71
CA GLY A 225 -8.37 12.06 -16.57
C GLY A 225 -6.87 11.87 -16.79
N ASN A 226 -6.47 11.61 -18.04
CA ASN A 226 -5.06 11.32 -18.38
C ASN A 226 -4.11 12.50 -18.13
N ARG A 227 -4.63 13.71 -17.89
CA ARG A 227 -3.81 14.87 -17.55
C ARG A 227 -3.04 14.69 -16.24
N ALA A 228 -3.57 13.89 -15.31
CA ALA A 228 -2.88 13.55 -14.06
C ALA A 228 -1.51 12.92 -14.34
N PHE A 229 -1.43 12.02 -15.33
CA PHE A 229 -0.19 11.36 -15.70
C PHE A 229 0.79 12.29 -16.42
N ILE A 230 0.29 13.19 -17.27
CA ILE A 230 1.11 14.23 -17.90
C ILE A 230 1.77 15.12 -16.82
N ARG A 231 0.99 15.58 -15.84
CA ARG A 231 1.50 16.37 -14.71
C ARG A 231 2.53 15.62 -13.88
N LEU A 232 2.35 14.31 -13.69
CA LEU A 232 3.36 13.47 -13.06
C LEU A 232 4.66 13.50 -13.87
N GLN A 233 4.60 13.30 -15.19
CA GLN A 233 5.79 13.34 -16.05
C GLN A 233 6.48 14.70 -16.00
N GLU A 234 5.73 15.81 -16.06
CA GLU A 234 6.25 17.18 -15.91
C GLU A 234 6.97 17.37 -14.57
N ALA A 235 6.40 16.85 -13.48
CA ALA A 235 7.01 16.91 -12.15
C ALA A 235 8.26 16.02 -12.04
N ILE A 236 8.29 14.84 -12.68
CA ILE A 236 9.48 13.99 -12.77
C ILE A 236 10.58 14.71 -13.55
N MET A 237 10.27 15.29 -14.72
CA MET A 237 11.24 16.07 -15.51
C MET A 237 11.87 17.20 -14.70
N THR A 238 11.06 17.87 -13.87
CA THR A 238 11.53 18.98 -13.05
C THR A 238 12.40 18.51 -11.88
N SER A 239 12.08 17.37 -11.28
CA SER A 239 12.81 16.82 -10.11
C SER A 239 14.06 16.02 -10.47
N THR A 240 14.10 15.42 -11.67
CA THR A 240 15.22 14.61 -12.17
C THR A 240 15.61 15.04 -13.59
N PRO A 241 16.14 16.26 -13.79
CA PRO A 241 16.40 16.81 -15.12
C PRO A 241 17.46 16.02 -15.91
N ASP A 242 18.38 15.33 -15.22
CA ASP A 242 19.48 14.59 -15.84
C ASP A 242 19.13 13.13 -16.18
N ASP A 243 17.97 12.62 -15.76
CA ASP A 243 17.54 11.25 -16.08
C ASP A 243 16.67 11.24 -17.36
N HIS A 244 17.34 11.15 -18.50
CA HIS A 244 16.70 11.11 -19.81
C HIS A 244 15.93 9.79 -20.07
N SER A 245 16.01 8.79 -19.18
CA SER A 245 15.30 7.51 -19.36
C SER A 245 13.78 7.67 -19.29
N LEU A 246 13.27 8.79 -18.78
CA LEU A 246 11.84 9.13 -18.82
C LEU A 246 11.21 9.04 -20.22
N PHE A 247 12.01 9.15 -21.29
CA PHE A 247 11.53 9.05 -22.67
C PHE A 247 11.66 7.64 -23.28
N ALA A 248 12.10 6.63 -22.50
CA ALA A 248 12.52 5.33 -23.00
C ALA A 248 11.94 4.12 -22.23
N TRP A 249 10.78 4.29 -21.56
CA TRP A 249 10.16 3.26 -20.72
C TRP A 249 8.95 2.57 -21.36
#